data_AF-A0A0P0XN21-F1
#
_entry.id   AF-A0A0P0XN21-F1
#
_cell.length_a   1.000
_cell.length_b   1.000
_cell.length_c   1.000
_cell.angle_alpha   90.00
_cell.angle_beta   90.00
_cell.angle_gamma   90.00
#
_symmetry.space_group_name_H-M   'P 1'
#
loop_
_entity.id
_entity.type
_entity.pdbx_description
1 polymer ?
#
loop_
_entity_poly.entity_id
_entity_poly.type
_entity_poly.pdbx_seq_one_letter_code
_entity_poly.pdbx_strand_id
1 'polypeptide(L)'
;EYELAHDDVDGECCLLCHSSAPGDWVNCGLCGEWAHFGCDRRQGLGTFKDYAKTDGLEYICPHCSLANYKKKPPPQKVANGFANTVSVSRNV
;
A
#
# COMPACT_ATOMS: atom_id res chain seq x y z
N GLU A 1 -38.96 7.36 8.02
CA GLU A 1 -37.50 7.50 8.19
C GLU A 1 -36.81 6.12 8.12
N TYR A 2 -36.81 5.51 6.93
CA TYR A 2 -36.24 4.17 6.66
C TYR A 2 -34.75 4.26 6.25
N GLU A 3 -33.95 5.06 6.95
CA GLU A 3 -32.51 5.20 6.66
C GLU A 3 -31.64 5.25 7.94
N LEU A 4 -32.17 4.86 9.10
CA LEU A 4 -31.47 4.96 10.40
C LEU A 4 -31.17 3.60 11.06
N ALA A 5 -31.27 2.49 10.31
CA ALA A 5 -31.14 1.12 10.82
C ALA A 5 -30.02 0.29 10.14
N HIS A 6 -29.09 0.94 9.44
CA HIS A 6 -27.89 0.31 8.90
C HIS A 6 -26.66 0.89 9.61
N ASP A 7 -26.46 0.49 10.87
CA ASP A 7 -25.19 0.64 11.61
C ASP A 7 -24.20 -0.46 11.17
N ASP A 8 -24.21 -0.81 9.87
CA ASP A 8 -23.29 -1.75 9.21
C ASP A 8 -22.27 -1.01 8.33
N VAL A 9 -22.17 0.32 8.49
CA VAL A 9 -21.00 1.06 8.04
C VAL A 9 -20.10 1.11 9.25
N ASP A 10 -19.25 0.08 9.41
CA ASP A 10 -17.96 0.24 10.09
C ASP A 10 -17.37 1.53 9.54
N GLY A 11 -17.50 2.63 10.29
CA GLY A 11 -17.16 3.95 9.82
C GLY A 11 -15.74 3.90 9.34
N GLU A 12 -15.55 3.90 8.01
CA GLU A 12 -14.26 3.67 7.36
C GLU A 12 -13.34 4.80 7.79
N CYS A 13 -12.65 4.59 8.91
CA CYS A 13 -11.73 5.55 9.48
C CYS A 13 -10.50 5.56 8.60
N CYS A 14 -9.88 6.73 8.45
CA CYS A 14 -8.63 6.81 7.71
C CYS A 14 -7.59 5.86 8.30
N LEU A 15 -7.07 4.92 7.52
CA LEU A 15 -6.08 3.93 7.97
C LEU A 15 -4.77 4.54 8.53
N LEU A 16 -4.54 5.84 8.32
CA LEU A 16 -3.36 6.56 8.81
C LEU A 16 -3.57 7.25 10.17
N CYS A 17 -4.72 7.89 10.37
CA CYS A 17 -5.00 8.68 11.57
C CYS A 17 -6.14 8.12 12.43
N HIS A 18 -6.81 7.06 11.96
CA HIS A 18 -8.01 6.45 12.53
C HIS A 18 -9.10 7.49 12.87
N SER A 19 -9.21 8.51 12.04
CA SER A 19 -10.21 9.58 12.19
C SER A 19 -11.18 9.54 11.02
N SER A 20 -12.44 9.86 11.31
CA SER A 20 -13.52 10.08 10.34
C SER A 20 -13.64 11.54 9.92
N ALA A 21 -12.54 12.30 10.00
CA ALA A 21 -12.52 13.72 9.67
C ALA A 21 -13.01 13.98 8.22
N PRO A 22 -13.80 15.04 7.99
CA PRO A 22 -14.17 15.44 6.63
C PRO A 22 -12.93 15.95 5.88
N GLY A 23 -12.85 15.67 4.58
CA GLY A 23 -11.72 16.09 3.74
C GLY A 23 -11.60 15.28 2.45
N ASP A 24 -10.43 15.32 1.83
CA ASP A 24 -10.11 14.50 0.65
C ASP A 24 -9.79 13.06 1.07
N TRP A 25 -10.65 12.13 0.66
CA TRP A 25 -10.48 10.70 0.88
C TRP A 25 -10.02 10.01 -0.40
N VAL A 26 -9.12 9.06 -0.26
CA VAL A 26 -8.60 8.23 -1.34
C VAL A 26 -8.67 6.76 -0.93
N ASN A 27 -9.05 5.91 -1.89
CA ASN A 27 -9.17 4.46 -1.69
C ASN A 27 -7.91 3.76 -2.19
N CYS A 28 -7.37 2.82 -1.41
CA CYS A 28 -6.21 2.06 -1.81
C CYS A 28 -6.57 0.96 -2.81
N GLY A 29 -6.03 1.01 -4.02
CA GLY A 29 -6.29 -0.02 -5.05
C GLY A 29 -5.78 -1.44 -4.73
N LEU A 30 -5.00 -1.62 -3.65
CA LEU A 30 -4.49 -2.93 -3.23
C LEU A 30 -5.31 -3.58 -2.11
N CYS A 31 -5.63 -2.85 -1.04
CA CYS A 31 -6.42 -3.39 0.08
C CYS A 31 -7.90 -2.96 0.06
N GLY A 32 -8.25 -1.95 -0.73
CA GLY A 32 -9.58 -1.36 -0.74
C GLY A 32 -9.88 -0.48 0.48
N GLU A 33 -8.90 -0.16 1.33
CA GLU A 33 -9.09 0.70 2.50
C GLU A 33 -9.03 2.19 2.14
N TRP A 34 -9.68 3.02 2.95
CA TRP A 34 -9.70 4.47 2.76
C TRP A 34 -8.69 5.20 3.66
N ALA A 35 -8.08 6.22 3.09
CA ALA A 35 -7.16 7.11 3.78
C ALA A 35 -7.44 8.56 3.39
N HIS A 36 -7.15 9.50 4.29
CA HIS A 36 -7.11 10.90 3.92
C HIS A 36 -5.89 11.18 3.04
N PHE A 37 -6.11 11.84 1.92
CA PHE A 37 -5.06 12.29 1.02
C PHE A 37 -4.04 13.18 1.76
N GLY A 38 -4.52 14.04 2.68
CA GLY A 38 -3.67 14.91 3.50
C GLY A 38 -2.89 14.20 4.63
N CYS A 39 -3.28 12.97 5.00
CA CYS A 39 -2.50 12.16 5.94
C CYS A 39 -1.27 11.53 5.27
N ASP A 40 -1.35 11.28 3.97
CA ASP A 40 -0.24 10.70 3.20
C ASP A 40 0.73 11.79 2.73
N ARG A 41 1.81 11.99 3.49
CA ARG A 41 2.85 12.99 3.19
C ARG A 41 3.99 12.43 2.35
N ARG A 42 3.83 11.29 1.69
CA ARG A 42 4.90 10.72 0.85
C ARG A 42 5.15 11.62 -0.37
N GLN A 43 6.42 11.88 -0.65
CA GLN A 43 6.82 12.63 -1.84
C GLN A 43 6.57 11.78 -3.10
N GLY A 44 5.97 12.38 -4.13
CA GLY A 44 5.66 11.72 -5.41
C GLY A 44 4.21 11.25 -5.57
N LEU A 45 3.33 11.54 -4.61
CA LEU A 45 1.89 11.41 -4.83
C LEU A 45 1.45 12.48 -5.85
N GLY A 46 0.64 12.07 -6.83
CA GLY A 46 0.05 12.99 -7.81
C GLY A 46 -0.85 14.02 -7.13
N THR A 47 -1.44 14.94 -7.88
CA THR A 47 -2.46 15.81 -7.27
C THR A 47 -3.75 15.02 -7.03
N PHE A 48 -4.60 15.42 -6.08
CA PHE A 48 -5.92 14.79 -5.89
C PHE A 48 -6.70 14.67 -7.22
N LYS A 49 -6.54 15.66 -8.11
CA LYS A 49 -7.12 15.68 -9.45
C LYS A 49 -6.63 14.54 -10.35
N ASP A 50 -5.43 14.01 -10.15
CA ASP A 50 -4.93 12.86 -10.91
C ASP A 50 -5.54 11.55 -10.43
N TYR A 51 -5.86 11.43 -9.14
CA TYR A 51 -6.55 10.27 -8.58
C TYR A 51 -8.06 10.27 -8.91
N ALA A 52 -8.71 11.43 -8.91
CA ALA A 52 -10.16 11.55 -9.13
C ALA A 52 -10.64 11.39 -10.59
N LYS A 53 -9.74 11.15 -11.56
CA LYS A 53 -10.11 10.92 -12.97
C LYS A 53 -10.65 9.50 -13.17
N THR A 54 -11.52 9.29 -14.16
CA THR A 54 -12.03 7.96 -14.54
C THR A 54 -10.93 6.99 -14.98
N ASP A 55 -9.84 7.53 -15.53
CA ASP A 55 -8.58 6.83 -15.83
C ASP A 55 -7.46 7.40 -14.93
N GLY A 56 -7.80 7.63 -13.67
CA GLY A 56 -6.92 8.28 -12.70
C GLY A 56 -5.80 7.37 -12.23
N LEU A 57 -4.82 7.99 -11.57
CA LEU A 57 -3.76 7.24 -10.90
C LEU A 57 -4.37 6.38 -9.78
N GLU A 58 -3.88 5.16 -9.65
CA GLU A 58 -4.25 4.28 -8.54
C GLU A 58 -3.55 4.75 -7.25
N TYR A 59 -4.32 5.05 -6.20
CA TYR A 59 -3.75 5.36 -4.89
C TYR A 59 -3.35 4.05 -4.18
N ILE A 60 -2.13 4.00 -3.67
CA ILE A 60 -1.62 2.86 -2.90
C ILE A 60 -1.22 3.35 -1.52
N CYS A 61 -1.91 2.94 -0.45
CA CYS A 61 -1.60 3.36 0.92
C CYS A 61 -0.16 2.96 1.33
N PRO A 62 0.47 3.62 2.32
CA PRO A 62 1.84 3.29 2.71
C PRO A 62 2.00 1.86 3.23
N HIS A 63 0.97 1.28 3.84
CA HIS A 63 0.98 -0.12 4.29
C HIS A 63 1.13 -1.08 3.10
N CYS A 64 0.26 -0.95 2.09
CA CYS A 64 0.32 -1.75 0.86
C CYS A 64 1.56 -1.42 0.03
N SER A 65 1.98 -0.15 0.00
CA SER A 65 3.17 0.27 -0.71
C SER A 65 4.40 -0.43 -0.15
N LEU A 66 4.61 -0.40 1.17
CA LEU A 66 5.71 -1.11 1.85
C LEU A 66 5.63 -2.62 1.66
N ALA A 67 4.43 -3.20 1.73
CA ALA A 67 4.22 -4.63 1.48
C ALA A 67 4.56 -5.02 0.02
N ASN A 68 4.16 -4.20 -0.95
CA ASN A 68 4.41 -4.45 -2.37
C ASN A 68 5.87 -4.17 -2.76
N TYR A 69 6.54 -3.23 -2.09
CA TYR A 69 7.99 -3.02 -2.24
C TYR A 69 8.79 -4.27 -1.88
N LYS A 70 8.32 -5.07 -0.91
CA LYS A 70 8.98 -6.34 -0.56
C LYS A 70 8.71 -7.48 -1.54
N LYS A 71 7.67 -7.39 -2.37
CA LYS A 71 7.35 -8.38 -3.41
C LYS A 71 7.99 -8.11 -4.76
N LYS A 72 8.55 -6.92 -4.99
CA LYS A 72 9.44 -6.73 -6.13
C LYS A 72 10.79 -7.36 -5.76
N PRO A 73 11.23 -8.45 -6.43
CA PRO A 73 12.61 -8.86 -6.28
C PRO A 73 13.49 -7.64 -6.61
N PRO A 74 14.57 -7.38 -5.85
CA PRO A 74 15.50 -6.32 -6.19
C PRO A 74 15.83 -6.45 -7.67
N PRO A 75 15.96 -5.35 -8.44
CA PRO A 75 16.42 -5.45 -9.81
C PRO A 75 17.68 -6.30 -9.76
N GLN A 76 17.61 -7.49 -10.36
CA GLN A 76 18.70 -8.46 -10.43
C GLN A 76 19.75 -7.86 -11.36
N LYS A 77 20.37 -6.77 -10.90
CA LYS A 77 21.59 -6.22 -11.45
C LYS A 77 22.68 -7.21 -11.06
N VAL A 78 22.93 -8.12 -11.99
CA VAL A 78 24.28 -8.50 -12.42
C VAL A 78 25.15 -9.27 -11.39
N ALA A 79 25.54 -10.46 -11.83
CA ALA A 79 26.78 -11.18 -11.50
C ALA A 79 26.89 -11.91 -10.15
N ASN A 80 26.45 -13.18 -10.17
CA ASN A 80 27.27 -14.36 -9.85
C ASN A 80 28.34 -14.18 -8.75
N GLY A 81 27.94 -14.32 -7.49
CA GLY A 81 28.82 -14.33 -6.32
C GLY A 81 28.63 -15.58 -5.47
N PHE A 82 29.65 -16.45 -5.50
CA PHE A 82 30.15 -17.29 -4.41
C PHE A 82 29.16 -18.22 -3.67
N ALA A 83 29.10 -19.48 -4.15
CA ALA A 83 28.69 -20.61 -3.33
C ALA A 83 29.75 -20.86 -2.24
N ASN A 84 29.37 -20.67 -0.98
CA ASN A 84 30.17 -21.03 0.17
C ASN A 84 29.37 -21.95 1.09
N THR A 85 29.96 -23.12 1.32
CA THR A 85 29.92 -23.94 2.56
C THR A 85 28.91 -25.09 2.65
N VAL A 86 29.47 -26.22 3.14
CA VAL A 86 28.86 -27.43 3.73
C VAL A 86 28.46 -28.48 2.68
N SER A 87 29.20 -29.57 2.45
CA SER A 87 29.23 -30.74 3.36
C SER A 87 30.17 -31.86 2.84
N VAL A 88 30.90 -32.51 3.77
CA VAL A 88 31.22 -33.96 3.80
C VAL A 88 32.43 -34.51 2.98
N SER A 89 33.53 -34.65 3.73
CA SER A 89 34.39 -35.83 3.96
C SER A 89 34.93 -36.67 2.78
N ARG A 90 36.26 -36.55 2.58
CA ARG A 90 37.14 -37.55 1.95
C ARG A 90 37.23 -38.82 2.81
N ASN A 91 37.18 -39.99 2.19
CA ASN A 91 37.94 -41.16 2.66
C ASN A 91 38.12 -42.21 1.54
N VAL A 92 39.32 -42.82 1.55
CA VAL A 92 39.95 -43.82 0.66
C VAL A 92 40.58 -43.33 -0.64
#